data_AF-A0A512JCW0-F1
#
_entry.id   AF-A0A512JCW0-F1
#
_cell.length_a   1.000
_cell.length_b   1.000
_cell.length_c   1.000
_cell.angle_alpha   90.00
_cell.angle_beta   90.00
_cell.angle_gamma   90.00
#
_symmetry.space_group_name_H-M   'P 1'
#
loop_
_entity.id
_entity.type
_entity.pdbx_description
1 polymer ?
#
loop_
_entity_poly.entity_id
_entity_poly.type
_entity_poly.pdbx_seq_one_letter_code
_entity_poly.pdbx_strand_id
1 'polypeptide(L)'
;MVTRTDGTAGADKLERRNSTVWTVALATALLGLVALPRRRALPARAPAGGGAGSSAGAPRETSDSHEGGQARRVAETEGGRGRHATTPSEIPALGWKDIALRVFHDISENRLVSVAAGVTFYVLLAIFPAVAALVSCYGLVADVGTINQHLASLQGVMPQGAVDIVGEQVKRIAEKGDTTLGLTFFTGLALSIWSANGGMKAVFDALNIVYEEREKRNFLWLNLRSLTFTAGALLFIVLALVGIVVLPVVFNTVGLSANAWYISLLRWPVLLAAVLFGLALLYRYGPSRDAPRWRWVTWGSAIAAVLWLAASLGFSWYVSNFGKYNETYGSLGAAIGFMTWIWISTIIVLVGAEINAEMEHQTSRDTTVGHPQPLGTRQARMADTVGAAT
;
A
#
# COMPACT_ATOMS: atom_id res chain seq x y z
N MET A 1 52.73 18.31 36.44
CA MET A 1 51.31 18.54 36.14
C MET A 1 51.16 18.34 34.63
N VAL A 2 50.88 17.10 34.20
CA VAL A 2 50.93 16.70 32.79
C VAL A 2 49.52 16.70 32.21
N THR A 3 49.43 17.33 31.04
CA THR A 3 48.28 17.62 30.19
C THR A 3 47.61 16.36 29.64
N ARG A 4 46.26 16.32 29.66
CA ARG A 4 45.44 15.28 29.04
C ARG A 4 44.26 15.93 28.31
N THR A 5 44.49 16.47 27.11
CA THR A 5 43.43 17.05 26.26
C THR A 5 43.75 16.95 24.76
N ASP A 6 44.11 15.78 24.22
CA ASP A 6 44.32 15.64 22.76
C ASP A 6 43.57 14.45 22.11
N GLY A 7 42.91 13.59 22.88
CA GLY A 7 42.26 12.37 22.34
C GLY A 7 40.86 12.56 21.74
N THR A 8 40.09 13.55 22.20
CA THR A 8 38.66 13.71 21.83
C THR A 8 38.44 14.50 20.56
N ALA A 9 39.35 15.43 20.21
CA ALA A 9 39.23 16.25 19.01
C ALA A 9 39.48 15.47 17.70
N GLY A 10 40.25 14.38 17.76
CA GLY A 10 40.56 13.54 16.60
C GLY A 10 39.40 12.61 16.20
N ALA A 11 38.73 12.00 17.18
CA ALA A 11 37.59 11.11 16.95
C ALA A 11 36.39 11.87 16.35
N ASP A 12 36.10 13.06 16.89
CA ASP A 12 34.99 13.92 16.47
C ASP A 12 35.22 14.56 15.08
N LYS A 13 36.48 14.61 14.61
CA LYS A 13 36.83 14.96 13.22
C LYS A 13 36.65 13.79 12.25
N LEU A 14 36.98 12.57 12.67
CA LEU A 14 36.83 11.36 11.86
C LEU A 14 35.35 11.00 11.65
N GLU A 15 34.54 11.14 12.69
CA GLU A 15 33.10 10.85 12.65
C GLU A 15 32.33 11.86 11.78
N ARG A 16 32.64 13.16 11.92
CA ARG A 16 32.12 14.20 11.02
C ARG A 16 32.53 13.98 9.58
N ARG A 17 33.78 13.63 9.31
CA ARG A 17 34.25 13.38 7.94
C ARG A 17 33.53 12.20 7.30
N ASN A 18 33.30 11.12 8.04
CA ASN A 18 32.56 9.97 7.53
C ASN A 18 31.06 10.30 7.30
N SER A 19 30.44 11.07 8.18
CA SER A 19 29.04 11.51 8.00
C SER A 19 28.89 12.41 6.76
N THR A 20 29.82 13.32 6.49
CA THR A 20 29.77 14.20 5.31
C THR A 20 29.99 13.41 4.02
N VAL A 21 30.83 12.37 4.04
CA VAL A 21 31.04 11.50 2.88
C VAL A 21 29.77 10.70 2.56
N TRP A 22 29.08 10.18 3.58
CA TRP A 22 27.82 9.44 3.38
C TRP A 22 26.66 10.35 2.95
N THR A 23 26.55 11.57 3.48
CA THR A 23 25.51 12.52 3.06
C THR A 23 25.75 13.04 1.65
N VAL A 24 27.00 13.29 1.26
CA VAL A 24 27.33 13.67 -0.13
C VAL A 24 27.12 12.49 -1.08
N ALA A 25 27.44 11.26 -0.67
CA ALA A 25 27.17 10.05 -1.46
C ALA A 25 25.66 9.80 -1.67
N LEU A 26 24.84 10.00 -0.65
CA LEU A 26 23.37 9.92 -0.75
C LEU A 26 22.80 11.05 -1.61
N ALA A 27 23.31 12.28 -1.49
CA ALA A 27 22.88 13.42 -2.29
C ALA A 27 23.28 13.28 -3.77
N THR A 28 24.47 12.74 -4.06
CA THR A 28 24.92 12.48 -5.44
C THR A 28 24.24 11.26 -6.06
N ALA A 29 23.89 10.24 -5.28
CA ALA A 29 23.04 9.13 -5.73
C ALA A 29 21.61 9.61 -6.09
N LEU A 30 21.05 10.53 -5.29
CA LEU A 30 19.75 11.14 -5.56
C LEU A 30 19.77 12.07 -6.80
N LEU A 31 20.84 12.83 -6.99
CA LEU A 31 21.01 13.68 -8.19
C LEU A 31 21.31 12.86 -9.46
N GLY A 32 22.06 11.77 -9.34
CA GLY A 32 22.32 10.83 -10.43
C GLY A 32 21.05 10.15 -10.96
N LEU A 33 20.08 9.90 -10.08
CA LEU A 33 18.78 9.31 -10.44
C LEU A 33 17.84 10.30 -11.16
N VAL A 34 18.04 11.61 -10.95
CA VAL A 34 17.28 12.69 -11.61
C VAL A 34 17.89 13.10 -12.96
N ALA A 35 19.20 12.88 -13.15
CA ALA A 35 19.94 13.32 -14.32
C ALA A 35 20.08 12.27 -15.45
N LEU A 36 19.50 11.07 -15.30
CA LEU A 36 19.51 10.09 -16.39
C LEU A 36 18.71 10.63 -17.60
N PRO A 37 19.29 10.61 -18.82
CA PRO A 37 18.64 11.16 -19.99
C PRO A 37 17.36 10.37 -20.30
N ARG A 38 16.22 11.03 -20.13
CA ARG A 38 14.89 10.51 -20.47
C ARG A 38 14.87 10.15 -21.96
N ARG A 39 14.84 8.86 -22.29
CA ARG A 39 14.55 8.42 -23.66
C ARG A 39 13.13 8.88 -24.01
N ARG A 40 13.01 9.72 -25.03
CA ARG A 40 11.71 10.14 -25.56
C ARG A 40 10.99 8.90 -26.11
N ALA A 41 9.88 8.55 -25.48
CA ALA A 41 8.95 7.58 -26.04
C ALA A 41 8.47 8.07 -27.41
N LEU A 42 8.62 7.24 -28.43
CA LEU A 42 8.09 7.50 -29.77
C LEU A 42 6.55 7.51 -29.70
N PRO A 43 5.86 8.44 -30.38
CA PRO A 43 4.41 8.48 -30.37
C PRO A 43 3.84 7.24 -31.06
N ALA A 44 3.01 6.48 -30.32
CA ALA A 44 2.25 5.37 -30.86
C ALA A 44 1.31 5.88 -31.97
N ARG A 45 1.41 5.26 -33.14
CA ARG A 45 0.62 5.58 -34.33
C ARG A 45 -0.84 5.14 -34.09
N ALA A 46 -1.77 6.10 -34.12
CA ALA A 46 -3.20 5.81 -33.98
C ALA A 46 -3.72 5.00 -35.19
N PRO A 47 -4.59 3.98 -34.99
CA PRO A 47 -5.33 3.38 -36.09
C PRO A 47 -6.49 4.31 -36.49
N ALA A 48 -6.67 4.46 -37.80
CA ALA A 48 -7.76 5.19 -38.41
C ALA A 48 -9.09 4.44 -38.19
N GLY A 49 -10.14 5.17 -37.83
CA GLY A 49 -11.47 4.61 -37.61
C GLY A 49 -12.21 4.21 -38.88
N GLY A 50 -13.20 3.34 -38.73
CA GLY A 50 -14.23 3.10 -39.74
C GLY A 50 -15.21 1.98 -39.38
N GLY A 51 -16.48 2.35 -39.16
CA GLY A 51 -17.63 1.50 -39.53
C GLY A 51 -18.50 0.96 -38.41
N ALA A 52 -19.66 1.61 -38.19
CA ALA A 52 -20.77 1.11 -37.40
C ALA A 52 -21.52 -0.04 -38.13
N GLY A 53 -21.98 -1.04 -37.38
CA GLY A 53 -22.92 -2.05 -37.86
C GLY A 53 -23.34 -3.02 -36.75
N SER A 54 -24.61 -2.95 -36.31
CA SER A 54 -25.19 -3.88 -35.34
C SER A 54 -25.35 -5.29 -35.93
N SER A 55 -24.96 -6.33 -35.20
CA SER A 55 -25.62 -7.64 -35.29
C SER A 55 -25.42 -8.45 -34.01
N ALA A 56 -26.50 -9.05 -33.54
CA ALA A 56 -26.55 -9.90 -32.37
C ALA A 56 -25.81 -11.23 -32.62
N GLY A 57 -24.98 -11.67 -31.67
CA GLY A 57 -24.45 -13.04 -31.61
C GLY A 57 -23.01 -13.27 -32.08
N ALA A 58 -22.16 -12.25 -32.22
CA ALA A 58 -20.76 -12.42 -32.61
C ALA A 58 -19.81 -12.61 -31.40
N PRO A 59 -18.67 -13.34 -31.56
CA PRO A 59 -17.62 -13.39 -30.54
C PRO A 59 -17.16 -11.96 -30.24
N ARG A 60 -17.04 -11.61 -28.96
CA ARG A 60 -16.59 -10.27 -28.54
C ARG A 60 -15.27 -9.94 -29.22
N GLU A 61 -15.17 -8.73 -29.77
CA GLU A 61 -13.98 -8.22 -30.48
C GLU A 61 -12.72 -8.52 -29.69
N THR A 62 -11.76 -9.13 -30.38
CA THR A 62 -10.39 -9.33 -29.92
C THR A 62 -9.81 -7.99 -29.51
N SER A 63 -9.23 -7.90 -28.30
CA SER A 63 -8.35 -6.78 -27.96
C SER A 63 -7.33 -6.59 -29.09
N ASP A 64 -7.07 -5.34 -29.50
CA ASP A 64 -6.08 -4.96 -30.52
C ASP A 64 -4.62 -5.37 -30.18
N SER A 65 -4.40 -6.10 -29.08
CA SER A 65 -3.09 -6.64 -28.74
C SER A 65 -2.78 -7.88 -29.60
N HIS A 66 -2.05 -7.66 -30.70
CA HIS A 66 -1.31 -8.68 -31.45
C HIS A 66 -0.30 -9.50 -30.60
N GLU A 67 -0.27 -9.29 -29.29
CA GLU A 67 0.66 -9.87 -28.31
C GLU A 67 0.29 -11.32 -27.94
N GLY A 68 -1.00 -11.69 -27.93
CA GLY A 68 -1.43 -13.03 -27.48
C GLY A 68 -0.83 -14.20 -28.28
N GLY A 69 -0.65 -14.02 -29.59
CA GLY A 69 -0.01 -15.03 -30.47
C GLY A 69 1.51 -15.12 -30.29
N GLN A 70 2.17 -13.99 -29.99
CA GLN A 70 3.61 -13.97 -29.69
C GLN A 70 3.89 -14.56 -28.31
N ALA A 71 3.09 -14.17 -27.31
CA ALA A 71 3.12 -14.68 -25.94
C ALA A 71 2.99 -16.21 -25.89
N ARG A 72 2.10 -16.79 -26.70
CA ARG A 72 1.92 -18.25 -26.79
C ARG A 72 3.16 -18.97 -27.34
N ARG A 73 3.79 -18.42 -28.38
CA ARG A 73 5.03 -18.99 -28.95
C ARG A 73 6.19 -18.91 -27.97
N VAL A 74 6.36 -17.79 -27.27
CA VAL A 74 7.38 -17.62 -26.22
C VAL A 74 7.17 -18.65 -25.11
N ALA A 75 5.93 -18.80 -24.63
CA ALA A 75 5.58 -19.78 -23.61
C ALA A 75 5.91 -21.23 -24.00
N GLU A 76 5.74 -21.59 -25.28
CA GLU A 76 6.05 -22.92 -25.83
C GLU A 76 7.57 -23.16 -25.97
N THR A 77 8.35 -22.11 -26.24
CA THR A 77 9.82 -22.22 -26.39
C THR A 77 10.59 -22.21 -25.06
N GLU A 78 10.01 -21.65 -23.99
CA GLU A 78 10.67 -21.43 -22.71
C GLU A 78 10.28 -22.46 -21.63
N GLY A 79 10.57 -23.72 -21.91
CA GLY A 79 10.39 -24.81 -20.95
C GLY A 79 11.16 -24.56 -19.64
N GLY A 80 10.53 -24.86 -18.50
CA GLY A 80 11.19 -24.79 -17.18
C GLY A 80 11.17 -23.42 -16.49
N ARG A 81 10.44 -22.42 -17.02
CA ARG A 81 10.25 -21.10 -16.39
C ARG A 81 8.86 -20.88 -15.78
N GLY A 82 7.99 -21.90 -15.76
CA GLY A 82 6.64 -21.81 -15.17
C GLY A 82 5.55 -21.25 -16.10
N ARG A 83 5.79 -21.24 -17.42
CA ARG A 83 4.88 -20.67 -18.44
C ARG A 83 3.49 -21.33 -18.52
N HIS A 84 3.31 -22.50 -17.90
CA HIS A 84 2.03 -23.21 -17.82
C HIS A 84 1.53 -23.39 -16.39
N ALA A 85 2.11 -22.69 -15.41
CA ALA A 85 1.72 -22.77 -14.02
C ALA A 85 0.25 -22.34 -13.83
N THR A 86 -0.50 -23.16 -13.09
CA THR A 86 -1.91 -22.89 -12.71
C THR A 86 -2.03 -22.33 -11.29
N THR A 87 -0.94 -22.40 -10.53
CA THR A 87 -0.77 -21.82 -9.20
C THR A 87 0.63 -21.18 -9.09
N PRO A 88 0.81 -20.10 -8.30
CA PRO A 88 2.13 -19.49 -8.13
C PRO A 88 3.20 -20.44 -7.55
N SER A 89 2.79 -21.43 -6.75
CA SER A 89 3.69 -22.44 -6.18
C SER A 89 4.31 -23.39 -7.21
N GLU A 90 3.73 -23.48 -8.41
CA GLU A 90 4.28 -24.28 -9.52
C GLU A 90 5.38 -23.52 -10.29
N ILE A 91 5.59 -22.23 -10.01
CA ILE A 91 6.63 -21.43 -10.68
C ILE A 91 8.00 -21.86 -10.14
N PRO A 92 8.91 -22.36 -11.00
CA PRO A 92 10.24 -22.79 -10.59
C PRO A 92 11.14 -21.60 -10.25
N ALA A 93 12.28 -21.86 -9.62
CA ALA A 93 13.22 -20.82 -9.18
C ALA A 93 13.69 -19.88 -10.32
N LEU A 94 13.87 -20.42 -11.54
CA LEU A 94 14.18 -19.60 -12.72
C LEU A 94 13.05 -18.62 -13.07
N GLY A 95 11.79 -19.04 -12.94
CA GLY A 95 10.63 -18.15 -13.15
C GLY A 95 10.51 -17.09 -12.05
N TRP A 96 10.82 -17.43 -10.80
CA TRP A 96 10.87 -16.45 -9.71
C TRP A 96 12.01 -15.44 -9.87
N LYS A 97 13.14 -15.86 -10.44
CA LYS A 97 14.22 -14.93 -10.82
C LYS A 97 13.73 -13.95 -11.88
N ASP A 98 13.01 -14.42 -12.90
CA ASP A 98 12.46 -13.53 -13.94
C ASP A 98 11.47 -12.53 -13.35
N ILE A 99 10.54 -13.00 -12.51
CA ILE A 99 9.59 -12.14 -11.79
C ILE A 99 10.34 -11.07 -10.99
N ALA A 100 11.36 -11.45 -10.21
CA ALA A 100 12.11 -10.50 -9.40
C ALA A 100 12.87 -9.46 -10.24
N LEU A 101 13.44 -9.86 -11.39
CA LEU A 101 14.13 -8.95 -12.29
C LEU A 101 13.17 -7.98 -12.97
N ARG A 102 11.98 -8.45 -13.38
CA ARG A 102 10.94 -7.59 -13.97
C ARG A 102 10.38 -6.62 -12.94
N VAL A 103 10.00 -7.08 -11.75
CA VAL A 103 9.60 -6.19 -10.64
C VAL A 103 10.65 -5.09 -10.39
N PHE A 104 11.94 -5.42 -10.39
CA PHE A 104 13.00 -4.42 -10.22
C PHE A 104 13.06 -3.40 -11.37
N HIS A 105 12.87 -3.87 -12.61
CA HIS A 105 12.81 -3.01 -13.79
C HIS A 105 11.56 -2.10 -13.76
N ASP A 106 10.41 -2.67 -13.44
CA ASP A 106 9.10 -2.01 -13.45
C ASP A 106 8.99 -0.95 -12.35
N ILE A 107 9.67 -1.13 -11.20
CA ILE A 107 9.81 -0.07 -10.19
C ILE A 107 10.35 1.23 -10.81
N SER A 108 11.27 1.12 -11.76
CA SER A 108 11.88 2.26 -12.45
C SER A 108 11.01 2.76 -13.62
N GLU A 109 10.56 1.85 -14.49
CA GLU A 109 9.73 2.18 -15.67
C GLU A 109 8.39 2.82 -15.26
N ASN A 110 7.69 2.24 -14.28
CA ASN A 110 6.43 2.77 -13.75
C ASN A 110 6.65 3.95 -12.79
N ARG A 111 7.90 4.34 -12.55
CA ARG A 111 8.29 5.40 -11.60
C ARG A 111 7.62 5.20 -10.23
N LEU A 112 7.59 3.97 -9.74
CA LEU A 112 6.76 3.53 -8.63
C LEU A 112 6.99 4.36 -7.36
N VAL A 113 8.24 4.75 -7.14
CA VAL A 113 8.67 5.61 -6.03
C VAL A 113 8.05 7.02 -6.11
N SER A 114 7.94 7.59 -7.32
CA SER A 114 7.28 8.88 -7.56
C SER A 114 5.76 8.76 -7.43
N VAL A 115 5.17 7.69 -7.94
CA VAL A 115 3.74 7.40 -7.82
C VAL A 115 3.36 7.26 -6.33
N ALA A 116 4.14 6.50 -5.56
CA ALA A 116 3.95 6.35 -4.12
C ALA A 116 4.04 7.69 -3.37
N ALA A 117 4.89 8.62 -3.80
CA ALA A 117 4.96 9.96 -3.22
C ALA A 117 3.66 10.76 -3.47
N GLY A 118 3.09 10.66 -4.68
CA GLY A 118 1.79 11.25 -5.00
C GLY A 118 0.66 10.66 -4.17
N VAL A 119 0.61 9.33 -4.03
CA VAL A 119 -0.35 8.65 -3.16
C VAL A 119 -0.19 9.11 -1.71
N THR A 120 1.04 9.21 -1.22
CA THR A 120 1.34 9.69 0.14
C THR A 120 0.76 11.07 0.38
N PHE A 121 0.92 12.00 -0.56
CA PHE A 121 0.34 13.33 -0.48
C PHE A 121 -1.19 13.29 -0.35
N TYR A 122 -1.89 12.51 -1.18
CA TYR A 122 -3.34 12.38 -1.09
C TYR A 122 -3.81 11.66 0.19
N VAL A 123 -3.04 10.67 0.67
CA VAL A 123 -3.30 10.00 1.95
C VAL A 123 -3.18 11.01 3.09
N LEU A 124 -2.14 11.86 3.12
CA LEU A 124 -1.97 12.89 4.14
C LEU A 124 -3.14 13.88 4.15
N LEU A 125 -3.60 14.33 2.98
CA LEU A 125 -4.80 15.17 2.88
C LEU A 125 -6.05 14.46 3.40
N ALA A 126 -6.17 13.16 3.16
CA ALA A 126 -7.29 12.33 3.61
C ALA A 126 -7.26 12.03 5.12
N ILE A 127 -6.15 12.23 5.83
CA ILE A 127 -6.05 11.93 7.26
C ILE A 127 -7.00 12.79 8.09
N PHE A 128 -7.07 14.10 7.86
CA PHE A 128 -7.96 14.98 8.63
C PHE A 128 -9.43 14.54 8.58
N PRO A 129 -10.04 14.33 7.39
CA PRO A 129 -11.40 13.83 7.33
C PRO A 129 -11.53 12.38 7.80
N ALA A 130 -10.51 11.52 7.60
CA ALA A 130 -10.53 10.16 8.13
C ALA A 130 -10.57 10.14 9.66
N VAL A 131 -9.75 10.96 10.32
CA VAL A 131 -9.74 11.11 11.79
C VAL A 131 -11.09 11.64 12.26
N ALA A 132 -11.65 12.66 11.61
CA ALA A 132 -12.99 13.15 11.95
C ALA A 132 -14.06 12.05 11.86
N ALA A 133 -14.01 11.20 10.82
CA ALA A 133 -14.90 10.05 10.68
C ALA A 133 -14.65 9.00 11.79
N LEU A 134 -13.40 8.66 12.08
CA LEU A 134 -13.03 7.71 13.14
C LEU A 134 -13.55 8.16 14.50
N VAL A 135 -13.31 9.43 14.87
CA VAL A 135 -13.75 9.97 16.15
C VAL A 135 -15.28 10.03 16.23
N SER A 136 -15.95 10.40 15.13
CA SER A 136 -17.42 10.38 15.05
C SER A 136 -17.98 8.98 15.26
N CYS A 137 -17.42 7.96 14.62
CA CYS A 137 -17.81 6.56 14.82
C CYS A 137 -17.50 6.07 16.24
N TYR A 138 -16.35 6.46 16.79
CA TYR A 138 -15.91 6.02 18.11
C TYR A 138 -16.75 6.66 19.24
N GLY A 139 -17.15 7.92 19.09
CA GLY A 139 -18.03 8.61 20.03
C GLY A 139 -19.45 8.01 20.13
N LEU A 140 -19.86 7.14 19.19
CA LEU A 140 -21.09 6.35 19.31
C LEU A 140 -20.97 5.20 20.31
N VAL A 141 -19.74 4.74 20.60
CA VAL A 141 -19.48 3.50 21.32
C VAL A 141 -18.71 3.73 22.63
N ALA A 142 -17.94 4.81 22.75
CA ALA A 142 -17.08 5.05 23.91
C ALA A 142 -16.92 6.54 24.27
N ASP A 143 -16.64 6.78 25.56
CA ASP A 143 -16.39 8.10 26.14
C ASP A 143 -15.03 8.66 25.68
N VAL A 144 -14.94 9.99 25.54
CA VAL A 144 -13.73 10.73 25.12
C VAL A 144 -12.54 10.42 26.02
N GLY A 145 -12.75 10.20 27.33
CA GLY A 145 -11.67 9.84 28.26
C GLY A 145 -10.96 8.54 27.88
N THR A 146 -11.72 7.58 27.36
CA THR A 146 -11.22 6.28 26.88
C THR A 146 -10.40 6.43 25.59
N ILE A 147 -10.75 7.38 24.71
CA ILE A 147 -10.00 7.65 23.47
C ILE A 147 -8.56 8.05 23.75
N ASN A 148 -8.34 8.96 24.71
CA ASN A 148 -7.01 9.47 25.02
C ASN A 148 -6.10 8.40 25.64
N GLN A 149 -6.64 7.52 26.51
CA GLN A 149 -5.89 6.37 27.02
C GLN A 149 -5.51 5.39 25.91
N HIS A 150 -6.37 5.20 24.90
CA HIS A 150 -6.10 4.31 23.79
C HIS A 150 -5.04 4.88 22.84
N LEU A 151 -5.06 6.18 22.58
CA LEU A 151 -4.03 6.86 21.79
C LEU A 151 -2.64 6.76 22.45
N ALA A 152 -2.56 6.90 23.78
CA ALA A 152 -1.32 6.72 24.52
C ALA A 152 -0.76 5.28 24.38
N SER A 153 -1.64 4.28 24.26
CA SER A 153 -1.25 2.88 24.07
C SER A 153 -0.63 2.59 22.70
N LEU A 154 -0.84 3.47 21.72
CA LEU A 154 -0.32 3.32 20.35
C LEU A 154 1.04 3.99 20.12
N GLN A 155 1.57 4.72 21.12
CA GLN A 155 2.87 5.42 21.01
C GLN A 155 4.05 4.47 20.72
N GLY A 156 3.90 3.16 20.97
CA GLY A 156 4.90 2.15 20.61
C GLY A 156 4.78 1.59 19.18
N VAL A 157 3.70 1.91 18.45
CA VAL A 157 3.41 1.36 17.11
C VAL A 157 3.35 2.47 16.05
N MET A 158 2.90 3.67 16.43
CA MET A 158 2.81 4.82 15.54
C MET A 158 3.86 5.88 15.91
N PRO A 159 4.40 6.64 14.95
CA PRO A 159 5.24 7.80 15.24
C PRO A 159 4.48 8.82 16.11
N GLN A 160 5.19 9.46 17.05
CA GLN A 160 4.58 10.42 18.00
C GLN A 160 3.77 11.51 17.31
N GLY A 161 4.24 12.04 16.17
CA GLY A 161 3.52 13.06 15.40
C GLY A 161 2.15 12.61 14.89
N ALA A 162 1.96 11.32 14.61
CA ALA A 162 0.65 10.78 14.22
C ALA A 162 -0.31 10.77 15.42
N VAL A 163 0.19 10.42 16.61
CA VAL A 163 -0.58 10.42 17.86
C VAL A 163 -1.02 11.85 18.21
N ASP A 164 -0.11 12.82 18.10
CA ASP A 164 -0.38 14.23 18.44
C ASP A 164 -1.49 14.84 17.55
N ILE A 165 -1.42 14.63 16.22
CA ILE A 165 -2.44 15.13 15.28
C ILE A 165 -3.82 14.52 15.57
N VAL A 166 -3.86 13.21 15.83
CA VAL A 166 -5.11 12.52 16.12
C VAL A 166 -5.69 12.99 17.46
N GLY A 167 -4.84 13.15 18.48
CA GLY A 167 -5.24 13.65 19.80
C GLY A 167 -5.80 15.07 19.74
N GLU A 168 -5.20 15.95 18.93
CA GLU A 168 -5.69 17.32 18.75
C GLU A 168 -7.10 17.34 18.10
N GLN A 169 -7.35 16.46 17.14
CA GLN A 169 -8.69 16.35 16.52
C GLN A 169 -9.73 15.76 17.46
N VAL A 170 -9.37 14.75 18.25
CA VAL A 170 -10.25 14.20 19.30
C VAL A 170 -10.67 15.30 20.27
N LYS A 171 -9.71 16.11 20.73
CA LYS A 171 -9.95 17.23 21.64
C LYS A 171 -10.91 18.26 21.04
N ARG A 172 -10.69 18.66 19.77
CA ARG A 172 -11.57 19.62 19.06
C ARG A 172 -13.00 19.12 18.89
N ILE A 173 -13.20 17.81 18.76
CA ILE A 173 -14.54 17.21 18.64
C ILE A 173 -15.22 17.14 20.01
N ALA A 174 -14.47 16.75 21.05
CA ALA A 174 -14.97 16.71 22.42
C ALA A 174 -15.40 18.10 22.94
N GLU A 175 -14.68 19.15 22.57
CA GLU A 175 -15.00 20.54 22.92
C GLU A 175 -16.27 21.08 22.22
N LYS A 176 -16.69 20.46 21.11
CA LYS A 176 -17.93 20.79 20.39
C LYS A 176 -19.13 19.96 20.86
N GLY A 177 -19.01 19.28 22.01
CA GLY A 177 -20.02 18.41 22.60
C GLY A 177 -21.33 19.12 22.94
N ASP A 178 -22.18 19.29 21.92
CA ASP A 178 -23.64 19.34 21.99
C ASP A 178 -24.18 19.59 20.57
N THR A 179 -24.31 18.54 19.76
CA THR A 179 -24.90 18.70 18.41
C THR A 179 -25.80 17.52 18.07
N THR A 180 -27.10 17.72 18.31
CA THR A 180 -28.25 17.10 17.62
C THR A 180 -27.95 15.74 16.95
N LEU A 181 -28.07 14.66 17.75
CA LEU A 181 -27.78 13.25 17.43
C LEU A 181 -28.36 12.67 16.12
N GLY A 182 -29.21 13.40 15.39
CA GLY A 182 -29.79 12.92 14.14
C GLY A 182 -28.99 13.38 12.92
N LEU A 183 -29.48 14.41 12.26
CA LEU A 183 -29.10 14.73 10.89
C LEU A 183 -27.66 15.26 10.75
N THR A 184 -27.25 16.18 11.63
CA THR A 184 -25.94 16.85 11.54
C THR A 184 -24.79 15.86 11.67
N PHE A 185 -24.90 14.90 12.59
CA PHE A 185 -23.90 13.83 12.77
C PHE A 185 -23.73 12.99 11.50
N PHE A 186 -24.83 12.43 10.96
CA PHE A 186 -24.75 11.57 9.77
C PHE A 186 -24.24 12.35 8.55
N THR A 187 -24.65 13.61 8.38
CA THR A 187 -24.14 14.45 7.30
C THR A 187 -22.65 14.76 7.44
N GLY A 188 -22.17 15.03 8.65
CA GLY A 188 -20.75 15.27 8.93
C GLY A 188 -19.92 14.02 8.68
N LEU A 189 -20.37 12.86 9.18
CA LEU A 189 -19.71 11.57 8.95
C LEU A 189 -19.64 11.23 7.45
N ALA A 190 -20.75 11.38 6.72
CA ALA A 190 -20.78 11.15 5.29
C ALA A 190 -19.82 12.07 4.53
N LEU A 191 -19.78 13.36 4.88
CA LEU A 191 -18.88 14.34 4.27
C LEU A 191 -17.41 14.01 4.57
N SER A 192 -17.10 13.59 5.80
CA SER A 192 -15.76 13.14 6.20
C SER A 192 -15.32 11.89 5.43
N ILE A 193 -16.16 10.86 5.33
CA ILE A 193 -15.85 9.65 4.55
C ILE A 193 -15.68 10.01 3.06
N TRP A 194 -16.55 10.87 2.53
CA TRP A 194 -16.44 11.36 1.15
C TRP A 194 -15.13 12.09 0.89
N SER A 195 -14.68 12.90 1.85
CA SER A 195 -13.44 13.67 1.73
C SER A 195 -12.20 12.76 1.86
N ALA A 196 -12.24 11.78 2.77
CA ALA A 196 -11.17 10.79 2.94
C ALA A 196 -11.01 9.87 1.71
N ASN A 197 -12.07 9.69 0.92
CA ASN A 197 -12.09 8.87 -0.29
C ASN A 197 -11.01 9.26 -1.32
N GLY A 198 -10.56 10.53 -1.32
CA GLY A 198 -9.49 11.01 -2.22
C GLY A 198 -8.19 10.20 -2.09
N GLY A 199 -7.80 9.83 -0.87
CA GLY A 199 -6.62 9.00 -0.63
C GLY A 199 -6.77 7.59 -1.23
N MET A 200 -7.94 6.97 -1.08
CA MET A 200 -8.20 5.64 -1.64
C MET A 200 -8.22 5.65 -3.17
N LYS A 201 -8.76 6.70 -3.79
CA LYS A 201 -8.70 6.87 -5.25
C LYS A 201 -7.26 6.99 -5.76
N ALA A 202 -6.39 7.70 -5.03
CA ALA A 202 -4.98 7.77 -5.38
C ALA A 202 -4.31 6.39 -5.32
N VAL A 203 -4.65 5.57 -4.31
CA VAL A 203 -4.18 4.17 -4.24
C VAL A 203 -4.69 3.36 -5.44
N PHE A 204 -5.97 3.50 -5.82
CA PHE A 204 -6.52 2.79 -6.97
C PHE A 204 -5.85 3.19 -8.28
N ASP A 205 -5.56 4.48 -8.46
CA ASP A 205 -4.84 5.00 -9.62
C ASP A 205 -3.41 4.44 -9.68
N ALA A 206 -2.70 4.41 -8.55
CA ALA A 206 -1.38 3.80 -8.46
C ALA A 206 -1.40 2.29 -8.76
N LEU A 207 -2.43 1.57 -8.31
CA LEU A 207 -2.61 0.17 -8.64
C LEU A 207 -2.93 -0.03 -10.12
N ASN A 208 -3.74 0.83 -10.73
CA ASN A 208 -3.97 0.79 -12.17
C ASN A 208 -2.64 0.96 -12.94
N ILE A 209 -1.76 1.86 -12.49
CA ILE A 209 -0.41 2.02 -13.09
C ILE A 209 0.41 0.74 -12.97
N VAL A 210 0.46 0.11 -11.80
CA VAL A 210 1.19 -1.16 -11.57
C VAL A 210 0.69 -2.29 -12.48
N TYR A 211 -0.63 -2.45 -12.58
CA TYR A 211 -1.21 -3.47 -13.47
C TYR A 211 -1.25 -3.03 -14.94
N GLU A 212 -0.68 -1.88 -15.27
CA GLU A 212 -0.67 -1.26 -16.59
C GLU A 212 -2.07 -1.14 -17.22
N GLU A 213 -3.07 -0.88 -16.37
CA GLU A 213 -4.47 -0.73 -16.73
C GLU A 213 -4.88 0.74 -16.79
N ARG A 214 -5.89 1.02 -17.62
CA ARG A 214 -6.58 2.32 -17.61
C ARG A 214 -7.88 2.19 -16.82
N GLU A 215 -8.25 3.26 -16.12
CA GLU A 215 -9.51 3.30 -15.41
C GLU A 215 -10.71 3.31 -16.37
N LYS A 216 -11.41 2.16 -16.47
CA LYS A 216 -12.59 1.98 -17.34
C LYS A 216 -13.91 2.19 -16.59
N ARG A 217 -13.89 2.20 -15.24
CA ARG A 217 -15.10 2.33 -14.42
C ARG A 217 -15.66 3.74 -14.56
N ASN A 218 -16.98 3.84 -14.69
CA ASN A 218 -17.64 5.14 -14.68
C ASN A 218 -17.45 5.84 -13.31
N PHE A 219 -17.65 7.16 -13.30
CA PHE A 219 -17.45 7.97 -12.10
C PHE A 219 -18.22 7.43 -10.88
N LEU A 220 -19.46 6.97 -11.08
CA LEU A 220 -20.30 6.46 -9.99
C LEU A 220 -19.74 5.15 -9.40
N TRP A 221 -19.40 4.17 -10.22
CA TRP A 221 -18.86 2.88 -9.78
C TRP A 221 -17.48 3.02 -9.15
N LEU A 222 -16.62 3.90 -9.69
CA LEU A 222 -15.33 4.21 -9.08
C LEU A 222 -15.53 4.79 -7.68
N ASN A 223 -16.41 5.79 -7.53
CA ASN A 223 -16.68 6.41 -6.23
C ASN A 223 -17.29 5.42 -5.24
N LEU A 224 -18.25 4.60 -5.65
CA LEU A 224 -18.89 3.63 -4.77
C LEU A 224 -17.87 2.61 -4.25
N ARG A 225 -16.99 2.12 -5.13
CA ARG A 225 -15.96 1.15 -4.77
C ARG A 225 -14.89 1.76 -3.89
N SER A 226 -14.40 2.95 -4.24
CA SER A 226 -13.39 3.63 -3.43
C SER A 226 -13.96 4.01 -2.05
N LEU A 227 -15.22 4.47 -1.97
CA LEU A 227 -15.92 4.72 -0.70
C LEU A 227 -16.07 3.45 0.13
N THR A 228 -16.41 2.33 -0.49
CA THR A 228 -16.52 1.03 0.21
C THR A 228 -15.17 0.64 0.83
N PHE A 229 -14.08 0.84 0.09
CA PHE A 229 -12.73 0.59 0.61
C PHE A 229 -12.31 1.59 1.70
N THR A 230 -12.66 2.87 1.57
CA THR A 230 -12.40 3.87 2.61
C THR A 230 -13.18 3.55 3.89
N ALA A 231 -14.48 3.28 3.78
CA ALA A 231 -15.31 2.89 4.92
C ALA A 231 -14.84 1.57 5.54
N GLY A 232 -14.46 0.59 4.71
CA GLY A 232 -13.87 -0.67 5.16
C GLY A 232 -12.55 -0.49 5.89
N ALA A 233 -11.66 0.39 5.40
CA ALA A 233 -10.40 0.71 6.07
C ALA A 233 -10.63 1.43 7.41
N LEU A 234 -11.58 2.37 7.47
CA LEU A 234 -11.97 3.03 8.72
C LEU A 234 -12.56 2.03 9.72
N LEU A 235 -13.46 1.16 9.28
CA LEU A 235 -14.03 0.09 10.10
C LEU A 235 -12.94 -0.87 10.59
N PHE A 236 -12.00 -1.25 9.73
CA PHE A 236 -10.85 -2.07 10.10
C PHE A 236 -10.02 -1.40 11.20
N ILE A 237 -9.72 -0.10 11.07
CA ILE A 237 -9.00 0.65 12.11
C ILE A 237 -9.80 0.66 13.42
N VAL A 238 -11.10 0.94 13.39
CA VAL A 238 -11.96 0.91 14.60
C VAL A 238 -11.95 -0.47 15.25
N LEU A 239 -12.17 -1.54 14.49
CA LEU A 239 -12.17 -2.91 15.00
C LEU A 239 -10.79 -3.32 15.51
N ALA A 240 -9.72 -2.89 14.85
CA ALA A 240 -8.37 -3.09 15.36
C ALA A 240 -8.21 -2.41 16.70
N LEU A 241 -8.51 -1.10 16.84
CA LEU A 241 -8.41 -0.37 18.11
C LEU A 241 -9.25 -0.99 19.23
N VAL A 242 -10.50 -1.35 18.94
CA VAL A 242 -11.38 -2.05 19.88
C VAL A 242 -10.78 -3.40 20.25
N GLY A 243 -10.32 -4.20 19.29
CA GLY A 243 -9.69 -5.48 19.57
C GLY A 243 -8.36 -5.36 20.31
N ILE A 244 -7.64 -4.25 20.15
CA ILE A 244 -6.42 -3.94 20.87
C ILE A 244 -6.72 -3.68 22.35
N VAL A 245 -7.79 -2.96 22.66
CA VAL A 245 -8.04 -2.48 24.03
C VAL A 245 -9.11 -3.27 24.78
N VAL A 246 -10.20 -3.62 24.13
CA VAL A 246 -11.35 -4.28 24.76
C VAL A 246 -11.08 -5.76 25.04
N LEU A 247 -10.40 -6.49 24.14
CA LEU A 247 -10.09 -7.91 24.38
C LEU A 247 -9.36 -8.12 25.73
N PRO A 248 -8.28 -7.37 26.06
CA PRO A 248 -7.64 -7.49 27.37
C PRO A 248 -8.59 -7.29 28.55
N VAL A 249 -9.50 -6.31 28.49
CA VAL A 249 -10.47 -6.01 29.56
C VAL A 249 -11.50 -7.13 29.70
N VAL A 250 -12.04 -7.63 28.58
CA VAL A 250 -13.00 -8.74 28.55
C VAL A 250 -12.37 -10.02 29.10
N PHE A 251 -11.13 -10.34 28.72
CA PHE A 251 -10.47 -11.53 29.26
C PHE A 251 -10.21 -11.43 30.76
N ASN A 252 -9.85 -10.24 31.26
CA ASN A 252 -9.66 -10.02 32.68
C ASN A 252 -10.97 -10.15 33.48
N THR A 253 -12.10 -9.72 32.93
CA THR A 253 -13.42 -9.79 33.60
C THR A 253 -14.06 -11.18 33.56
N VAL A 254 -13.82 -11.98 32.52
CA VAL A 254 -14.33 -13.36 32.40
C VAL A 254 -13.50 -14.35 33.24
N GLY A 255 -12.48 -13.88 33.97
CA GLY A 255 -11.64 -14.73 34.82
C GLY A 255 -10.60 -15.54 34.06
N LEU A 256 -10.38 -15.24 32.78
CA LEU A 256 -9.23 -15.72 32.01
C LEU A 256 -7.99 -14.90 32.42
N SER A 257 -7.56 -15.02 33.69
CA SER A 257 -6.46 -14.21 34.23
C SER A 257 -5.13 -14.97 34.30
N ALA A 258 -4.05 -14.20 34.10
CA ALA A 258 -2.61 -14.47 34.20
C ALA A 258 -1.98 -15.56 33.29
N ASN A 259 -2.61 -16.73 33.12
CA ASN A 259 -1.96 -17.86 32.42
C ASN A 259 -2.28 -17.94 30.92
N ALA A 260 -3.18 -17.08 30.41
CA ALA A 260 -3.62 -17.05 29.01
C ALA A 260 -2.80 -16.09 28.13
N TRP A 261 -1.50 -15.95 28.38
CA TRP A 261 -0.60 -15.09 27.61
C TRP A 261 -0.64 -15.40 26.09
N TYR A 262 -0.92 -16.67 25.74
CA TYR A 262 -1.09 -17.13 24.36
C TYR A 262 -2.31 -16.53 23.66
N ILE A 263 -3.39 -16.20 24.39
CA ILE A 263 -4.58 -15.52 23.83
C ILE A 263 -4.25 -14.05 23.53
N SER A 264 -3.50 -13.39 24.42
CA SER A 264 -2.98 -12.04 24.17
C SER A 264 -2.02 -12.01 22.98
N LEU A 265 -1.23 -13.08 22.80
CA LEU A 265 -0.35 -13.23 21.64
C LEU A 265 -1.13 -13.41 20.34
N LEU A 266 -2.27 -14.11 20.36
CA LEU A 266 -3.12 -14.40 19.20
C LEU A 266 -3.66 -13.13 18.51
N ARG A 267 -3.71 -12.01 19.23
CA ARG A 267 -4.08 -10.69 18.68
C ARG A 267 -3.21 -10.28 17.50
N TRP A 268 -1.89 -10.52 17.57
CA TRP A 268 -0.96 -10.13 16.51
C TRP A 268 -1.17 -10.93 15.22
N PRO A 269 -1.26 -12.28 15.24
CA PRO A 269 -1.68 -13.07 14.09
C PRO A 269 -3.05 -12.68 13.53
N VAL A 270 -4.03 -12.38 14.36
CA VAL A 270 -5.37 -11.96 13.90
C VAL A 270 -5.30 -10.62 13.16
N LEU A 271 -4.58 -9.63 13.71
CA LEU A 271 -4.37 -8.35 13.03
C LEU A 271 -3.58 -8.53 11.73
N LEU A 272 -2.53 -9.35 11.73
CA LEU A 272 -1.77 -9.66 10.53
C LEU A 272 -2.65 -10.35 9.46
N ALA A 273 -3.48 -11.32 9.85
CA ALA A 273 -4.42 -11.99 8.95
C ALA A 273 -5.44 -11.00 8.36
N ALA A 274 -5.92 -10.05 9.17
CA ALA A 274 -6.82 -9.03 8.70
C ALA A 274 -6.14 -8.02 7.76
N VAL A 275 -4.88 -7.65 8.01
CA VAL A 275 -4.06 -6.85 7.06
C VAL A 275 -3.84 -7.60 5.75
N LEU A 276 -3.46 -8.89 5.81
CA LEU A 276 -3.30 -9.75 4.64
C LEU A 276 -4.59 -9.81 3.82
N PHE A 277 -5.73 -9.98 4.49
CA PHE A 277 -7.03 -9.99 3.86
C PHE A 277 -7.38 -8.64 3.23
N GLY A 278 -7.11 -7.53 3.93
CA GLY A 278 -7.30 -6.17 3.42
C GLY A 278 -6.46 -5.90 2.16
N LEU A 279 -5.17 -6.28 2.17
CA LEU A 279 -4.30 -6.20 1.00
C LEU A 279 -4.80 -7.08 -0.14
N ALA A 280 -5.26 -8.30 0.16
CA ALA A 280 -5.79 -9.19 -0.86
C ALA A 280 -7.06 -8.64 -1.52
N LEU A 281 -7.95 -8.02 -0.73
CA LEU A 281 -9.11 -7.30 -1.26
C LEU A 281 -8.67 -6.11 -2.12
N LEU A 282 -7.70 -5.33 -1.64
CA LEU A 282 -7.20 -4.15 -2.34
C LEU A 282 -6.57 -4.52 -3.70
N TYR A 283 -5.75 -5.56 -3.77
CA TYR A 283 -5.13 -6.00 -5.01
C TYR A 283 -6.12 -6.67 -5.97
N ARG A 284 -7.14 -7.37 -5.44
CA ARG A 284 -8.17 -8.01 -6.28
C ARG A 284 -9.16 -7.02 -6.85
N TYR A 285 -9.52 -5.99 -6.08
CA TYR A 285 -10.64 -5.10 -6.41
C TYR A 285 -10.26 -3.64 -6.63
N GLY A 286 -9.04 -3.23 -6.27
CA GLY A 286 -8.52 -1.89 -6.54
C GLY A 286 -8.36 -1.64 -8.04
N PRO A 287 -7.60 -2.47 -8.78
CA PRO A 287 -7.38 -2.30 -10.22
C PRO A 287 -8.66 -2.40 -11.07
N SER A 288 -8.67 -1.71 -12.22
CA SER A 288 -9.77 -1.65 -13.19
C SER A 288 -9.66 -2.76 -14.25
N ARG A 289 -9.67 -4.01 -13.79
CA ARG A 289 -9.58 -5.24 -14.63
C ARG A 289 -10.49 -6.35 -14.13
N ASP A 290 -10.59 -7.42 -14.92
CA ASP A 290 -11.26 -8.64 -14.48
C ASP A 290 -10.55 -9.25 -13.27
N ALA A 291 -11.36 -9.75 -12.33
CA ALA A 291 -10.85 -10.11 -11.02
C ALA A 291 -9.91 -11.34 -11.10
N PRO A 292 -8.68 -11.25 -10.58
CA PRO A 292 -7.80 -12.40 -10.47
C PRO A 292 -8.36 -13.43 -9.47
N ARG A 293 -8.02 -14.71 -9.64
CA ARG A 293 -8.32 -15.74 -8.63
C ARG A 293 -7.53 -15.45 -7.36
N TRP A 294 -8.11 -15.78 -6.20
CA TRP A 294 -7.53 -15.51 -4.88
C TRP A 294 -6.08 -15.96 -4.74
N ARG A 295 -5.76 -17.15 -5.26
CA ARG A 295 -4.41 -17.75 -5.20
C ARG A 295 -3.31 -16.89 -5.83
N TRP A 296 -3.64 -16.05 -6.82
CA TRP A 296 -2.65 -15.19 -7.51
C TRP A 296 -2.39 -13.89 -6.77
N VAL A 297 -3.31 -13.51 -5.86
CA VAL A 297 -3.22 -12.26 -5.12
C VAL A 297 -2.58 -12.45 -3.73
N THR A 298 -2.81 -13.61 -3.11
CA THR A 298 -2.39 -13.88 -1.73
C THR A 298 -0.87 -13.86 -1.54
N TRP A 299 -0.10 -14.22 -2.56
CA TRP A 299 1.37 -14.25 -2.50
C TRP A 299 1.96 -12.84 -2.39
N GLY A 300 1.55 -11.90 -3.25
CA GLY A 300 1.97 -10.51 -3.15
C GLY A 300 1.48 -9.83 -1.87
N SER A 301 0.28 -10.16 -1.39
CA SER A 301 -0.19 -9.68 -0.07
C SER A 301 0.69 -10.18 1.07
N ALA A 302 1.10 -11.45 1.04
CA ALA A 302 2.01 -12.03 2.03
C ALA A 302 3.39 -11.37 1.99
N ILE A 303 3.97 -11.22 0.80
CA ILE A 303 5.28 -10.59 0.64
C ILE A 303 5.24 -9.11 1.07
N ALA A 304 4.21 -8.36 0.67
CA ALA A 304 4.02 -6.99 1.13
C ALA A 304 3.90 -6.90 2.65
N ALA A 305 3.13 -7.79 3.30
CA ALA A 305 3.01 -7.79 4.75
C ALA A 305 4.37 -8.07 5.45
N VAL A 306 5.16 -9.01 4.94
CA VAL A 306 6.50 -9.31 5.47
C VAL A 306 7.44 -8.13 5.29
N LEU A 307 7.48 -7.53 4.09
CA LEU A 307 8.28 -6.34 3.81
C LEU A 307 7.84 -5.16 4.68
N TRP A 308 6.54 -5.00 4.92
CA TRP A 308 5.98 -3.94 5.74
C TRP A 308 6.35 -4.10 7.21
N LEU A 309 6.34 -5.32 7.74
CA LEU A 309 6.84 -5.61 9.10
C LEU A 309 8.34 -5.32 9.20
N ALA A 310 9.15 -5.78 8.23
CA ALA A 310 10.58 -5.52 8.20
C ALA A 310 10.89 -4.02 8.12
N ALA A 311 10.17 -3.29 7.27
CA ALA A 311 10.30 -1.84 7.15
C ALA A 311 9.84 -1.11 8.42
N SER A 312 8.79 -1.58 9.08
CA SER A 312 8.32 -1.00 10.34
C SER A 312 9.37 -1.16 11.46
N LEU A 313 10.00 -2.34 11.55
CA LEU A 313 11.11 -2.60 12.47
C LEU A 313 12.32 -1.70 12.14
N GLY A 314 12.70 -1.62 10.87
CA GLY A 314 13.80 -0.78 10.40
C GLY A 314 13.55 0.72 10.64
N PHE A 315 12.31 1.17 10.41
CA PHE A 315 11.90 2.55 10.64
C PHE A 315 11.86 2.88 12.14
N SER A 316 11.37 1.95 12.98
CA SER A 316 11.42 2.10 14.44
C SER A 316 12.85 2.25 14.93
N TRP A 317 13.78 1.43 14.43
CA TRP A 317 15.21 1.55 14.74
C TRP A 317 15.78 2.88 14.23
N TYR A 318 15.42 3.32 13.02
CA TYR A 318 15.87 4.60 12.48
C TYR A 318 15.44 5.77 13.37
N VAL A 319 14.16 5.86 13.73
CA VAL A 319 13.64 6.95 14.57
C VAL A 319 14.24 6.92 15.98
N SER A 320 14.46 5.74 16.57
CA SER A 320 15.05 5.64 17.91
C SER A 320 16.51 6.08 17.96
N ASN A 321 17.28 5.83 16.90
CA ASN A 321 18.72 6.17 16.86
C ASN A 321 18.97 7.60 16.37
N PHE A 322 18.13 8.11 15.46
CA PHE A 322 18.21 9.47 14.95
C PHE A 322 17.31 10.46 15.71
N GLY A 323 16.74 10.05 16.86
CA GLY A 323 15.83 10.86 17.69
C GLY A 323 16.34 12.24 18.13
N LYS A 324 17.65 12.49 18.04
CA LYS A 324 18.25 13.83 18.21
C LYS A 324 17.83 14.84 17.13
N TYR A 325 17.39 14.39 15.94
CA TYR A 325 16.79 15.27 14.93
C TYR A 325 15.48 15.89 15.42
N ASN A 326 14.72 15.17 16.26
CA ASN A 326 13.46 15.66 16.83
C ASN A 326 13.72 16.78 17.87
N GLU A 327 14.89 16.83 18.49
CA GLU A 327 15.29 17.90 19.41
C GLU A 327 15.53 19.24 18.68
N THR A 328 15.98 19.18 17.41
CA THR A 328 16.27 20.38 16.61
C THR A 328 15.05 20.86 15.81
N TYR A 329 14.25 19.93 15.28
CA TYR A 329 13.12 20.23 14.39
C TYR A 329 11.74 20.04 15.03
N GLY A 330 11.65 19.52 16.27
CA GLY A 330 10.40 19.39 17.03
C GLY A 330 9.27 18.72 16.23
N SER A 331 8.10 19.35 16.21
CA SER A 331 6.91 18.87 15.49
C SER A 331 7.11 18.71 13.98
N LEU A 332 8.00 19.50 13.35
CA LEU A 332 8.30 19.39 11.93
C LEU A 332 9.03 18.08 11.62
N GLY A 333 9.95 17.66 12.49
CA GLY A 333 10.66 16.38 12.38
C GLY A 333 9.68 15.20 12.46
N ALA A 334 8.73 15.27 13.39
CA ALA A 334 7.68 14.26 13.54
C ALA A 334 6.78 14.15 12.29
N ALA A 335 6.40 15.28 11.69
CA ALA A 335 5.61 15.30 10.45
C ALA A 335 6.39 14.68 9.28
N ILE A 336 7.66 15.05 9.07
CA ILE A 336 8.51 14.50 8.01
C ILE A 336 8.72 12.98 8.19
N GLY A 337 8.97 12.54 9.42
CA GLY A 337 9.08 11.11 9.74
C GLY A 337 7.80 10.36 9.37
N PHE A 338 6.64 10.91 9.73
CA PHE A 338 5.35 10.30 9.40
C PHE A 338 5.09 10.24 7.88
N MET A 339 5.37 11.32 7.15
CA MET A 339 5.29 11.34 5.68
C MET A 339 6.18 10.26 5.06
N THR A 340 7.41 10.13 5.58
CA THR A 340 8.38 9.13 5.11
C THR A 340 7.89 7.70 5.38
N TRP A 341 7.28 7.46 6.54
CA TRP A 341 6.70 6.17 6.90
C TRP A 341 5.52 5.78 5.99
N ILE A 342 4.61 6.72 5.69
CA ILE A 342 3.52 6.47 4.72
C ILE A 342 4.09 6.19 3.34
N TRP A 343 5.11 6.94 2.92
CA TRP A 343 5.73 6.77 1.63
C TRP A 343 6.38 5.39 1.46
N ILE A 344 7.17 4.95 2.45
CA ILE A 344 7.75 3.60 2.47
C ILE A 344 6.64 2.54 2.48
N SER A 345 5.61 2.71 3.32
CA SER A 345 4.47 1.78 3.37
C SER A 345 3.76 1.67 2.02
N THR A 346 3.57 2.80 1.33
CA THR A 346 2.93 2.85 0.02
C THR A 346 3.80 2.14 -1.03
N ILE A 347 5.12 2.37 -1.02
CA ILE A 347 6.05 1.65 -1.91
C ILE A 347 5.89 0.14 -1.71
N ILE A 348 5.87 -0.33 -0.47
CA ILE A 348 5.75 -1.76 -0.16
C ILE A 348 4.42 -2.34 -0.66
N VAL A 349 3.32 -1.61 -0.46
CA VAL A 349 2.00 -2.02 -0.98
C VAL A 349 2.02 -2.10 -2.50
N LEU A 350 2.65 -1.14 -3.19
CA LEU A 350 2.74 -1.16 -4.65
C LEU A 350 3.69 -2.28 -5.15
N VAL A 351 4.80 -2.54 -4.47
CA VAL A 351 5.70 -3.67 -4.80
C VAL A 351 4.98 -5.01 -4.61
N GLY A 352 4.15 -5.17 -3.58
CA GLY A 352 3.32 -6.37 -3.44
C GLY A 352 2.31 -6.54 -4.58
N ALA A 353 1.76 -5.43 -5.09
CA ALA A 353 0.90 -5.45 -6.27
C ALA A 353 1.69 -5.80 -7.55
N GLU A 354 2.91 -5.28 -7.70
CA GLU A 354 3.81 -5.57 -8.83
C GLU A 354 4.20 -7.05 -8.86
N ILE A 355 4.50 -7.64 -7.70
CA ILE A 355 4.76 -9.08 -7.60
C ILE A 355 3.54 -9.90 -8.05
N ASN A 356 2.32 -9.48 -7.68
CA ASN A 356 1.09 -10.12 -8.14
C ASN A 356 0.90 -9.99 -9.66
N ALA A 357 1.10 -8.79 -10.19
CA ALA A 357 1.06 -8.52 -11.63
C ALA A 357 2.04 -9.43 -12.37
N GLU A 358 3.29 -9.49 -11.91
CA GLU A 358 4.35 -10.23 -12.58
C GLU A 358 4.27 -11.75 -12.42
N MET A 359 3.66 -12.25 -11.34
CA MET A 359 3.29 -13.67 -11.22
C MET A 359 2.23 -14.05 -12.26
N GLU A 360 1.22 -13.20 -12.48
CA GLU A 360 0.23 -13.43 -13.53
C GLU A 360 0.86 -13.36 -14.92
N HIS A 361 1.74 -12.37 -15.12
CA HIS A 361 2.48 -12.16 -16.37
C HIS A 361 3.46 -13.31 -16.70
N GLN A 362 3.84 -14.13 -15.71
CA GLN A 362 4.71 -15.27 -15.92
C GLN A 362 4.01 -16.44 -16.64
N THR A 363 2.68 -16.60 -16.51
CA THR A 363 1.94 -17.76 -17.00
C THR A 363 1.04 -17.45 -18.20
N SER A 364 0.96 -18.39 -19.14
CA SER A 364 0.00 -18.34 -20.26
C SER A 364 -1.41 -18.80 -19.84
N ARG A 365 -1.54 -19.46 -18.68
CA ARG A 365 -2.82 -19.95 -18.17
C ARG A 365 -3.66 -18.80 -17.64
N ASP A 366 -4.98 -18.94 -17.78
CA ASP A 366 -5.91 -17.93 -17.30
C ASP A 366 -5.91 -17.85 -15.77
N THR A 367 -5.52 -16.68 -15.27
CA THR A 367 -5.43 -16.34 -13.85
C THR A 367 -6.70 -15.67 -13.33
N THR A 368 -7.62 -15.28 -14.23
CA THR A 368 -8.86 -14.58 -13.90
C THR A 368 -9.99 -15.54 -13.50
N VAL A 369 -11.05 -15.00 -12.89
CA VAL A 369 -12.25 -15.76 -12.51
C VAL A 369 -13.20 -15.93 -13.69
N GLY A 370 -13.96 -17.03 -13.70
CA GLY A 370 -14.95 -17.33 -14.74
C GLY A 370 -14.50 -18.45 -15.66
N HIS A 371 -15.15 -18.54 -16.83
CA HIS A 371 -14.80 -19.51 -17.86
C HIS A 371 -13.39 -19.21 -18.41
N PRO A 372 -12.56 -20.24 -18.68
CA PRO A 372 -11.21 -20.02 -19.21
C PRO A 372 -11.25 -19.26 -20.54
N GLN A 373 -10.54 -18.12 -20.58
CA GLN A 373 -10.44 -17.27 -21.76
C GLN A 373 -9.03 -17.35 -22.38
N PRO A 374 -8.91 -17.26 -23.73
CA PRO A 374 -7.62 -17.17 -24.39
C PRO A 374 -6.90 -15.87 -24.06
N LEU A 375 -5.57 -15.86 -24.23
CA LEU A 375 -4.75 -14.65 -24.10
C LEU A 375 -5.26 -13.55 -25.04
N GLY A 376 -5.34 -12.32 -24.55
CA GLY A 376 -5.83 -11.14 -25.28
C GLY A 376 -7.34 -10.89 -25.14
N THR A 377 -8.05 -11.67 -24.31
CA THR A 377 -9.50 -11.51 -24.13
C THR A 377 -9.93 -11.38 -22.66
N ARG A 378 -9.01 -11.55 -21.71
CA ARG A 378 -9.28 -11.60 -20.26
C ARG A 378 -9.51 -10.23 -19.63
N GLN A 379 -9.49 -9.15 -20.42
CA GLN A 379 -9.63 -7.76 -19.96
C GLN A 379 -8.69 -7.40 -18.79
N ALA A 380 -7.50 -8.00 -18.80
CA ALA A 380 -6.49 -7.86 -17.76
C ALA A 380 -5.11 -7.99 -18.42
N ARG A 381 -4.41 -6.86 -18.62
CA ARG A 381 -3.17 -6.80 -19.40
C ARG A 381 -2.14 -7.85 -18.97
N MET A 382 -1.83 -7.88 -17.68
CA MET A 382 -0.86 -8.83 -17.10
C MET A 382 -1.30 -10.30 -17.21
N ALA A 383 -2.59 -10.57 -17.39
CA ALA A 383 -3.10 -11.92 -17.66
C ALA A 383 -3.23 -12.20 -19.16
N ASP A 384 -3.20 -11.19 -20.02
CA ASP A 384 -3.37 -11.29 -21.47
C ASP A 384 -2.04 -11.32 -22.24
N THR A 385 -0.94 -10.93 -21.59
CA THR A 385 0.43 -10.98 -22.12
C THR A 385 1.28 -12.00 -21.37
N VAL A 386 2.48 -12.29 -21.89
CA VAL A 386 3.47 -13.14 -21.21
C VAL A 386 4.79 -12.38 -21.14
N GLY A 387 5.30 -12.20 -19.94
CA GLY A 387 6.48 -11.38 -19.67
C GLY A 387 7.74 -12.03 -20.25
N ALA A 388 8.67 -11.21 -20.76
CA ALA A 388 9.90 -11.71 -21.35
C ALA A 388 10.73 -12.55 -20.37
N ALA A 389 11.40 -13.60 -20.86
CA ALA A 389 12.47 -14.24 -20.09
C ALA A 389 13.67 -13.30 -19.99
N THR A 390 14.29 -13.29 -18.81
CA THR A 390 15.54 -12.56 -18.57
C THR A 390 16.73 -13.51 -18.47
#